data_AF-A0A7W1F5T0-F1
#
_entry.id   AF-A0A7W1F5T0-F1
#
_cell.length_a   1.000
_cell.length_b   1.000
_cell.length_c   1.000
_cell.angle_alpha   90.00
_cell.angle_beta   90.00
_cell.angle_gamma   90.00
#
_symmetry.space_group_name_H-M   'P 1'
#
loop_
_entity.id
_entity.type
_entity.pdbx_description
1 polymer ?
#
loop_
_entity_poly.entity_id
_entity_poly.type
_entity_poly.pdbx_seq_one_letter_code
_entity_poly.pdbx_strand_id
1 'polypeptide(L)'
;MFDWSILLAIFGFGFVIFIHELGHFLFAKAAGVKVLRFSIGFNPIVWSGRIGETEYTLGLLPLGGYVKMLGEEGEEDGGDPRSFARASRGWRALILLGGVLFNLVSSWLILICLAWYGMPLT
;
A
#
# COMPACT_ATOMS: atom_id res chain seq x y z
N MET A 1 28.92 -1.54 17.82
CA MET A 1 28.09 -0.32 17.81
C MET A 1 26.89 -0.63 16.94
N PHE A 2 25.66 -0.49 17.42
CA PHE A 2 24.48 -0.79 16.60
C PHE A 2 24.28 0.40 15.65
N ASP A 3 24.35 0.18 14.34
CA ASP A 3 24.23 1.25 13.35
C ASP A 3 22.75 1.64 13.22
N TRP A 4 22.39 2.76 13.85
CA TRP A 4 21.05 3.35 13.80
C TRP A 4 20.54 3.57 12.36
N SER A 5 21.47 3.77 11.43
CA SER A 5 21.20 3.86 9.99
C SER A 5 20.47 2.65 9.42
N ILE A 6 20.72 1.44 9.92
CA ILE A 6 20.04 0.22 9.46
C ILE A 6 18.56 0.25 9.88
N LEU A 7 18.29 0.64 11.12
CA LEU A 7 16.91 0.79 11.61
C LEU A 7 16.15 1.88 10.86
N LEU A 8 16.81 3.02 10.60
CA LEU A 8 16.24 4.10 9.79
C LEU A 8 15.97 3.67 8.35
N ALA A 9 16.87 2.88 7.74
CA ALA A 9 16.65 2.35 6.40
C ALA A 9 15.45 1.40 6.37
N ILE A 10 15.36 0.46 7.32
CA ILE A 10 14.22 -0.46 7.44
C ILE A 10 12.91 0.32 7.58
N PHE A 11 12.88 1.32 8.45
CA PHE A 11 11.70 2.15 8.66
C PHE A 11 11.34 2.97 7.40
N GLY A 12 12.34 3.58 6.76
CA GLY A 12 12.14 4.36 5.54
C GLY A 12 11.60 3.53 4.38
N PHE A 13 12.20 2.36 4.12
CA PHE A 13 11.70 1.43 3.11
C PHE A 13 10.29 0.93 3.45
N GLY A 14 10.06 0.52 4.71
CA GLY A 14 8.74 0.08 5.17
C GLY A 14 7.68 1.16 4.99
N PHE A 15 8.01 2.43 5.25
CA PHE A 15 7.11 3.56 5.05
C PHE A 15 6.79 3.78 3.56
N VAL A 16 7.79 3.78 2.68
CA VAL A 16 7.58 3.93 1.22
C VAL A 16 6.72 2.79 0.66
N ILE A 17 6.97 1.56 1.10
CA ILE A 17 6.18 0.39 0.72
C ILE A 17 4.74 0.53 1.24
N PHE A 18 4.56 0.93 2.50
CA PHE A 18 3.23 1.14 3.07
C PHE A 18 2.42 2.15 2.25
N ILE A 19 3.00 3.29 1.90
CA ILE A 19 2.32 4.32 1.09
C ILE A 19 2.02 3.79 -0.32
N HIS A 20 2.92 3.00 -0.91
CA HIS A 20 2.70 2.35 -2.20
C HIS A 20 1.46 1.45 -2.16
N GLU A 21 1.42 0.50 -1.22
CA GLU A 21 0.28 -0.41 -1.09
C GLU A 21 -1.00 0.34 -0.75
N LEU A 22 -0.90 1.39 0.08
CA LEU A 22 -2.04 2.23 0.43
C LEU A 22 -2.67 2.88 -0.81
N GLY A 23 -1.88 3.26 -1.80
CA GLY A 23 -2.39 3.81 -3.05
C GLY A 23 -3.23 2.81 -3.85
N HIS A 24 -2.72 1.58 -4.03
CA HIS A 24 -3.49 0.48 -4.64
C HIS A 24 -4.78 0.22 -3.87
N PHE A 25 -4.69 0.14 -2.55
CA PHE A 25 -5.81 -0.13 -1.65
C PHE A 25 -6.92 0.92 -1.74
N LEU A 26 -6.56 2.20 -1.63
CA LEU A 26 -7.54 3.28 -1.61
C LEU A 26 -8.24 3.42 -2.96
N PHE A 27 -7.53 3.29 -4.08
CA PHE A 27 -8.18 3.29 -5.39
C PHE A 27 -9.05 2.05 -5.60
N ALA A 28 -8.67 0.88 -5.10
CA ALA A 28 -9.51 -0.32 -5.17
C ALA A 28 -10.82 -0.12 -4.41
N LYS A 29 -10.75 0.37 -3.16
CA LYS A 29 -11.94 0.66 -2.36
C LYS A 29 -12.81 1.76 -2.99
N ALA A 30 -12.20 2.81 -3.56
CA ALA A 30 -12.92 3.88 -4.26
C ALA A 30 -13.62 3.40 -5.54
N ALA A 31 -13.02 2.45 -6.26
CA ALA A 31 -13.61 1.80 -7.42
C ALA A 31 -14.70 0.77 -7.07
N GLY A 32 -14.96 0.53 -5.78
CA GLY A 32 -15.89 -0.51 -5.32
C GLY A 32 -15.36 -1.93 -5.47
N VAL A 33 -14.06 -2.11 -5.73
CA VAL A 33 -13.42 -3.42 -5.83
C VAL A 33 -13.26 -4.01 -4.44
N LYS A 34 -13.60 -5.30 -4.29
CA LYS A 34 -13.45 -6.02 -3.04
C LYS A 34 -11.98 -6.35 -2.79
N VAL A 35 -11.43 -5.77 -1.73
CA VAL A 35 -10.08 -6.10 -1.25
C VAL A 35 -10.18 -7.22 -0.22
N LEU A 36 -9.56 -8.36 -0.52
CA LEU A 36 -9.51 -9.53 0.35
C LEU A 36 -8.47 -9.37 1.45
N ARG A 37 -7.28 -8.84 1.10
CA ARG A 37 -6.19 -8.64 2.05
C ARG A 37 -5.37 -7.39 1.73
N PHE A 38 -4.96 -6.68 2.76
CA PHE A 38 -3.97 -5.61 2.73
C PHE A 38 -2.80 -6.03 3.62
N SER A 39 -1.64 -6.31 3.03
CA SER A 39 -0.46 -6.80 3.75
C SER A 39 0.68 -5.80 3.70
N ILE A 40 1.26 -5.50 4.86
CA ILE A 40 2.55 -4.81 4.96
C ILE A 40 3.56 -5.83 5.45
N GLY A 41 4.66 -5.98 4.73
CA GLY A 41 5.66 -7.01 4.97
C GLY A 41 5.28 -8.38 4.41
N PHE A 42 6.27 -9.27 4.36
CA PHE A 42 6.13 -10.66 3.92
C PHE A 42 6.14 -11.66 5.08
N ASN A 43 5.77 -12.90 4.75
CA ASN A 43 5.75 -14.01 5.69
C ASN A 43 7.11 -14.21 6.40
N PRO A 44 7.09 -14.69 7.66
CA PRO A 44 5.92 -15.09 8.44
C PRO A 44 5.07 -13.90 8.89
N ILE A 45 3.73 -14.04 8.83
CA ILE A 45 2.80 -13.05 9.38
C ILE A 45 2.91 -13.06 10.90
N VAL A 46 3.24 -11.91 11.49
CA VAL A 46 3.34 -11.72 12.94
C VAL A 46 2.03 -11.26 13.56
N TRP A 47 1.17 -10.62 12.76
CA TRP A 47 -0.14 -10.17 13.18
C TRP A 47 -1.12 -10.14 12.01
N SER A 48 -2.36 -10.55 12.26
CA SER A 48 -3.48 -10.44 11.32
C SER A 48 -4.74 -10.00 12.07
N GLY A 49 -5.52 -9.11 11.45
CA GLY A 49 -6.81 -8.68 11.95
C GLY A 49 -7.78 -8.40 10.81
N ARG A 50 -9.04 -8.80 10.95
CA ARG A 50 -10.07 -8.55 9.93
C ARG A 50 -10.93 -7.36 10.33
N ILE A 51 -11.08 -6.39 9.42
CA ILE A 51 -12.00 -5.26 9.60
C ILE A 51 -12.94 -5.24 8.40
N GLY A 52 -14.23 -5.49 8.65
CA GLY A 52 -15.22 -5.70 7.60
C GLY A 52 -14.88 -6.94 6.76
N GLU A 53 -14.69 -6.75 5.45
CA GLU A 53 -14.37 -7.83 4.51
C GLU A 53 -12.86 -8.02 4.27
N THR A 54 -12.05 -7.03 4.64
CA THR A 54 -10.61 -6.99 4.35
C THR A 54 -9.81 -7.51 5.55
N GLU A 55 -8.88 -8.43 5.27
CA GLU A 55 -7.87 -8.88 6.23
C GLU A 55 -6.64 -7.96 6.17
N TYR A 56 -6.21 -7.45 7.31
CA TYR A 56 -5.03 -6.61 7.45
C TYR A 56 -3.93 -7.44 8.09
N THR A 57 -2.78 -7.57 7.42
CA THR A 57 -1.68 -8.41 7.89
C THR A 57 -0.39 -7.61 8.02
N LEU A 58 0.38 -7.92 9.06
CA LEU A 58 1.74 -7.44 9.26
C LEU A 58 2.69 -8.64 9.21
N GLY A 59 3.60 -8.62 8.25
CA GLY A 59 4.67 -9.59 8.05
C GLY A 59 5.95 -9.21 8.78
N LEU A 60 6.75 -10.21 9.15
CA LEU A 60 8.04 -9.99 9.82
C LEU A 60 9.05 -9.30 8.90
N LEU A 61 9.03 -9.59 7.60
CA LEU A 61 10.02 -9.09 6.65
C LEU A 61 9.52 -7.79 6.00
N PRO A 62 10.11 -6.61 6.28
CA PRO A 62 9.59 -5.31 5.85
C PRO A 62 10.00 -4.94 4.40
N LEU A 63 10.33 -5.94 3.56
CA LEU A 63 10.85 -5.76 2.20
C LEU A 63 9.76 -5.79 1.11
N GLY A 64 8.50 -5.65 1.49
CA GLY A 64 7.40 -5.52 0.54
C GLY A 64 6.05 -5.51 1.22
N GLY A 65 5.01 -5.69 0.43
CA GLY A 65 3.61 -5.70 0.82
C GLY A 65 2.79 -6.10 -0.39
N TYR A 66 1.49 -6.27 -0.21
CA TYR A 66 0.59 -6.48 -1.34
C TYR A 66 -0.86 -6.19 -0.96
N VAL A 67 -1.65 -5.78 -1.95
CA VAL A 67 -3.10 -5.66 -1.87
C VAL A 67 -3.72 -6.77 -2.70
N LYS A 68 -4.33 -7.76 -2.04
CA LYS A 68 -5.01 -8.86 -2.71
C LYS A 68 -6.44 -8.47 -3.04
N MET A 69 -6.77 -8.35 -4.32
CA MET A 69 -8.11 -8.01 -4.80
C MET A 69 -8.88 -9.23 -5.31
N LEU A 70 -10.20 -9.21 -5.17
CA LEU A 70 -11.06 -10.25 -5.75
C LEU A 70 -10.98 -10.18 -7.28
N GLY A 71 -10.79 -11.31 -7.96
CA GLY A 71 -10.72 -11.37 -9.43
C GLY A 71 -9.40 -10.86 -10.03
N GLU A 72 -8.38 -10.65 -9.20
CA GLU A 72 -7.00 -10.37 -9.61
C GLU A 72 -6.19 -11.68 -9.62
N GLU A 73 -5.28 -11.84 -10.59
CA GLU A 73 -4.28 -12.94 -10.64
C GLU A 73 -4.82 -14.37 -10.35
N GLY A 74 -5.96 -14.73 -10.96
CA GLY A 74 -6.52 -16.08 -10.82
C GLY A 74 -7.35 -16.29 -9.56
N GLU A 75 -7.60 -15.25 -8.76
CA GLU A 75 -8.60 -15.32 -7.70
C GLU A 75 -10.00 -15.56 -8.28
N GLU A 76 -10.63 -16.65 -7.85
CA GLU A 76 -12.00 -16.98 -8.23
C GLU A 76 -12.95 -15.91 -7.70
N ASP A 77 -13.59 -15.18 -8.62
CA ASP A 77 -14.50 -14.10 -8.25
C ASP A 77 -15.95 -14.55 -8.06
N GLY A 78 -16.27 -15.80 -8.43
CA GLY A 78 -17.63 -16.37 -8.33
C GLY A 78 -18.71 -15.55 -9.03
N GLY A 79 -18.34 -14.67 -9.96
CA GLY A 79 -19.24 -13.72 -10.60
C GLY A 79 -19.62 -12.48 -9.77
N ASP A 80 -18.94 -12.20 -8.64
CA ASP A 80 -19.18 -11.01 -7.81
C ASP A 80 -18.96 -9.73 -8.66
N PRO A 81 -19.91 -8.80 -8.70
CA PRO A 81 -19.77 -7.55 -9.46
C PRO A 81 -18.61 -6.67 -8.98
N ARG A 82 -18.11 -6.86 -7.75
CA ARG A 82 -16.98 -6.13 -7.15
C ARG A 82 -15.61 -6.75 -7.46
N SER A 83 -15.56 -7.62 -8.46
CA SER A 83 -14.33 -8.18 -9.02
C SER A 83 -13.49 -7.10 -9.72
N PHE A 84 -12.18 -7.10 -9.48
CA PHE A 84 -11.21 -6.25 -10.18
C PHE A 84 -11.31 -6.39 -11.70
N ALA A 85 -11.52 -7.61 -12.20
CA ALA A 85 -11.65 -7.89 -13.63
C ALA A 85 -12.85 -7.16 -14.27
N ARG A 86 -13.89 -6.87 -13.48
CA ARG A 86 -15.12 -6.19 -13.89
C ARG A 86 -15.07 -4.67 -13.73
N ALA A 87 -14.10 -4.14 -12.98
CA ALA A 87 -13.90 -2.70 -12.88
C ALA A 87 -13.59 -2.09 -14.25
N SER A 88 -14.05 -0.85 -14.47
CA SER A 88 -13.81 -0.15 -15.73
C SER A 88 -12.31 -0.03 -16.03
N ARG A 89 -11.93 0.06 -17.32
CA ARG A 89 -10.52 0.12 -17.73
C ARG A 89 -9.75 1.27 -17.06
N GLY A 90 -10.39 2.43 -16.88
CA GLY A 90 -9.80 3.57 -16.20
C GLY A 90 -9.54 3.30 -14.71
N TRP A 91 -10.52 2.72 -14.01
CA TRP A 91 -10.35 2.34 -12.60
C TRP A 91 -9.27 1.28 -12.41
N ARG A 92 -9.20 0.28 -13.29
CA ARG A 92 -8.12 -0.72 -13.26
C ARG A 92 -6.75 -0.08 -13.45
N ALA A 93 -6.62 0.86 -14.39
CA ALA A 93 -5.38 1.60 -14.58
C ALA A 93 -5.01 2.44 -13.34
N LEU A 94 -5.97 3.14 -12.74
CA LEU A 94 -5.73 3.93 -11.52
C LEU A 94 -5.34 3.06 -10.33
N ILE A 95 -5.97 1.90 -10.16
CA ILE A 95 -5.59 0.93 -9.14
C ILE A 95 -4.16 0.47 -9.38
N LEU A 96 -3.80 0.03 -10.58
CA LEU A 96 -2.45 -0.46 -10.90
C LEU A 96 -1.37 0.64 -10.83
N LEU A 97 -1.71 1.89 -11.09
CA LEU A 97 -0.78 3.02 -10.94
C LEU A 97 -0.79 3.61 -9.52
N GLY A 98 -1.70 3.13 -8.67
CA GLY A 98 -2.01 3.72 -7.37
C GLY A 98 -0.79 3.88 -6.49
N GLY A 99 0.02 2.83 -6.35
CA GLY A 99 1.21 2.90 -5.52
C GLY A 99 2.28 3.87 -6.03
N VAL A 100 2.45 4.00 -7.34
CA VAL A 100 3.39 4.99 -7.91
C VAL A 100 2.88 6.40 -7.65
N LEU A 101 1.60 6.66 -7.92
CA LEU A 101 1.01 7.99 -7.71
C LEU A 101 1.09 8.41 -6.24
N PHE A 102 0.79 7.51 -5.31
CA PHE A 102 0.87 7.79 -3.88
C PHE A 102 2.30 8.04 -3.41
N ASN A 103 3.28 7.30 -3.94
CA ASN A 103 4.69 7.56 -3.62
C ASN A 103 5.19 8.87 -4.19
N LEU A 104 4.74 9.29 -5.37
CA LEU A 104 5.07 10.61 -5.93
C LEU A 104 4.50 11.73 -5.06
N VAL A 105 3.22 11.61 -4.67
CA VAL A 105 2.56 12.57 -3.78
C VAL A 105 3.24 12.62 -2.42
N SER A 106 3.53 11.48 -1.79
CA SER A 106 4.19 11.45 -0.49
C SER A 106 5.61 12.01 -0.55
N SER A 107 6.37 11.68 -1.60
CA SER A 107 7.72 12.23 -1.82
C SER A 107 7.67 13.76 -1.95
N TRP A 108 6.74 14.28 -2.74
CA TRP A 108 6.56 15.72 -2.91
C TRP A 108 6.24 16.41 -1.58
N LEU A 109 5.31 15.85 -0.79
CA LEU A 109 4.97 16.37 0.54
C LEU A 109 6.14 16.32 1.52
N ILE A 110 6.86 15.20 1.58
CA ILE A 110 8.02 15.04 2.46
C ILE A 110 9.11 16.07 2.12
N LEU A 111 9.40 16.27 0.84
CA LEU A 111 10.40 17.24 0.39
C LEU A 111 9.99 18.68 0.76
N ILE A 112 8.70 19.03 0.62
CA ILE A 112 8.21 20.35 1.06
C ILE A 112 8.36 20.51 2.57
N CYS A 113 7.97 19.50 3.36
CA CYS A 113 8.09 19.54 4.82
C CYS A 113 9.55 19.68 5.28
N LEU A 114 10.47 18.95 4.63
CA LEU A 114 11.90 19.04 4.92
C LEU A 114 12.47 20.41 4.53
N ALA A 115 12.07 20.94 3.38
CA ALA A 115 12.47 22.28 2.95
C ALA A 115 12.01 23.33 3.97
N TRP A 116 10.76 23.26 4.42
CA TRP A 116 10.23 24.16 5.46
C TRP A 116 10.95 24.01 6.80
N TYR A 117 11.21 22.79 7.26
CA TYR A 117 11.96 22.57 8.51
C TYR A 117 13.41 23.09 8.42
N GLY A 118 14.02 23.03 7.23
CA GLY A 118 15.36 23.51 6.97
C GLY A 118 15.49 25.03 6.76
N MET A 119 14.38 25.77 6.65
CA MET A 119 14.44 27.23 6.52
C MET A 119 14.78 27.86 7.89
N PRO A 120 15.80 28.72 7.98
CA PRO A 120 16.02 29.50 9.20
C PRO A 120 14.80 30.40 9.43
N LEU A 121 14.22 30.32 10.63
CA LEU A 121 13.19 31.26 11.08
C LEU A 121 13.87 32.63 11.26
N THR A 122 13.82 33.46 10.23
CA THR A 122 14.16 34.88 10.32
C THR A 122 13.09 35.66 11.04
#